data_AF-A0A514LKB0-F1
#
_entry.id   AF-A0A514LKB0-F1
#
_cell.length_a   1.000
_cell.length_b   1.000
_cell.length_c   1.000
_cell.angle_alpha   90.00
_cell.angle_beta   90.00
_cell.angle_gamma   90.00
#
_symmetry.space_group_name_H-M   'P 1'
#
loop_
_entity.id
_entity.type
_entity.pdbx_description
1 polymer ?
#
loop_
_entity_poly.entity_id
_entity_poly.type
_entity_poly.pdbx_seq_one_letter_code
_entity_poly.pdbx_strand_id
1 'polypeptide(L)' 'MPTEFLPEFMQTMGLFLPQYWAQQGFLEVMMYGGGIMDIFMHVGILLGYALLGLAIAILGYRRFLAAARG' A
#
# COMPACT_ATOMS: atom_id res chain seq x y z
N MET A 1 -0.06 -13.91 -11.80
CA MET A 1 -1.14 -13.90 -12.82
C MET A 1 -1.39 -12.44 -13.19
N PRO A 2 -1.44 -12.08 -14.47
CA PRO A 2 -1.72 -10.70 -14.86
C PRO A 2 -3.08 -10.28 -14.30
N THR A 3 -3.14 -9.09 -13.70
CA THR A 3 -4.33 -8.62 -12.97
C THR A 3 -5.54 -8.46 -13.89
N GLU A 4 -5.28 -8.26 -15.17
CA GLU A 4 -6.23 -8.23 -16.29
C GLU A 4 -7.05 -9.52 -16.47
N PHE A 5 -6.63 -10.66 -15.91
CA PHE A 5 -7.42 -11.90 -15.93
C PHE A 5 -8.34 -12.08 -14.71
N LEU A 6 -8.27 -11.18 -13.72
CA LEU A 6 -9.18 -11.22 -12.57
C LEU A 6 -10.53 -10.57 -12.91
N PRO A 7 -11.64 -10.98 -12.27
CA PRO A 7 -12.92 -10.28 -12.36
C PRO A 7 -12.75 -8.79 -12.01
N GLU A 8 -13.44 -7.90 -12.73
CA GLU A 8 -13.32 -6.43 -12.55
C GLU A 8 -13.48 -5.99 -11.09
N PHE A 9 -14.32 -6.69 -10.33
CA PHE A 9 -14.49 -6.47 -8.90
C PHE A 9 -13.18 -6.64 -8.11
N MET A 10 -12.42 -7.71 -8.38
CA MET A 10 -11.13 -7.97 -7.74
C MET A 10 -10.05 -6.98 -8.19
N GLN A 11 -10.08 -6.54 -9.45
CA GLN A 11 -9.15 -5.51 -9.94
C GLN A 11 -9.38 -4.17 -9.23
N THR A 12 -10.65 -3.78 -9.10
CA THR A 12 -11.05 -2.54 -8.43
C THR A 12 -10.70 -2.59 -6.94
N MET A 13 -10.95 -3.73 -6.27
CA MET A 13 -10.57 -3.90 -4.87
C MET A 13 -9.04 -3.92 -4.67
N GLY A 14 -8.30 -4.49 -5.62
CA GLY A 14 -6.84 -4.53 -5.61
C GLY A 14 -6.22 -3.14 -5.49
N LEU A 15 -6.77 -2.14 -6.18
CA LEU A 15 -6.31 -0.74 -6.12
C LEU A 15 -6.37 -0.13 -4.71
N PHE A 16 -7.21 -0.66 -3.81
CA PHE A 16 -7.30 -0.19 -2.43
C PHE A 16 -6.32 -0.89 -1.47
N LEU A 17 -5.60 -1.91 -1.92
CA LEU A 17 -4.66 -2.66 -1.09
C LEU A 17 -3.23 -2.19 -1.38
N PRO A 18 -2.42 -1.87 -0.34
CA PRO A 18 -1.02 -1.49 -0.54
C PRO A 18 -0.21 -2.60 -1.22
N GLN A 19 -0.57 -3.87 -0.99
CA GLN A 19 0.08 -5.02 -1.61
C GLN A 19 0.06 -4.97 -3.15
N TYR A 20 -1.03 -4.48 -3.75
CA TYR A 20 -1.18 -4.37 -5.20
C TYR A 20 -0.14 -3.40 -5.78
N TRP A 21 -0.02 -2.22 -5.19
CA TRP A 21 0.93 -1.20 -5.61
C TRP A 21 2.39 -1.66 -5.48
N ALA A 22 2.70 -2.43 -4.43
CA ALA A 22 4.03 -3.03 -4.27
C ALA A 22 4.35 -4.04 -5.37
N GLN A 23 3.41 -4.93 -5.69
CA GLN A 23 3.61 -5.93 -6.75
C GLN A 23 3.72 -5.28 -8.12
N GLN A 24 2.89 -4.27 -8.40
CA GLN A 24 2.88 -3.61 -9.71
C GLN A 24 4.16 -2.80 -9.95
N GLY A 25 4.62 -2.02 -8.96
CA GLY A 25 5.89 -1.29 -9.08
C GLY A 25 7.10 -2.22 -9.23
N PHE A 26 7.07 -3.40 -8.57
CA PHE A 26 8.12 -4.41 -8.74
C PHE A 26 8.14 -5.00 -10.16
N LEU A 27 6.97 -5.35 -10.70
CA LEU A 27 6.84 -5.82 -12.09
C LEU A 27 7.29 -4.76 -13.09
N GLU A 28 7.05 -3.48 -12.80
CA GLU A 28 7.43 -2.37 -13.66
C GLU A 28 8.94 -2.23 -13.82
N VAL A 29 9.68 -2.33 -12.71
CA VAL A 29 11.15 -2.31 -12.74
C VAL A 29 11.70 -3.59 -13.39
N MET A 30 11.18 -4.75 -12.99
CA MET A 30 11.75 -6.04 -13.40
C MET A 30 11.44 -6.43 -14.84
N MET A 31 10.22 -6.17 -15.32
CA MET A 31 9.76 -6.66 -16.63
C MET A 31 9.78 -5.59 -17.71
N TYR A 32 9.52 -4.33 -17.37
CA TYR A 32 9.46 -3.24 -18.35
C TYR A 32 10.75 -2.40 -18.39
N GLY A 33 11.73 -2.70 -17.52
CA GLY A 33 12.98 -1.94 -17.44
C GLY A 33 12.78 -0.49 -16.98
N GLY A 34 11.63 -0.21 -16.33
CA GLY A 34 11.29 1.11 -15.82
C GLY A 34 12.28 1.61 -14.78
N GLY A 35 12.55 2.91 -14.81
CA GLY A 35 13.43 3.59 -13.87
C GLY A 35 12.71 3.99 -12.58
N ILE A 36 13.44 4.67 -11.70
CA ILE A 36 12.91 5.19 -10.42
C ILE A 36 11.71 6.14 -10.63
N MET A 37 11.65 6.84 -11.76
CA MET A 37 10.57 7.77 -12.07
C MET A 37 9.24 7.04 -12.34
N ASP A 38 9.28 5.84 -12.91
CA ASP A 38 8.08 5.07 -13.28
C ASP A 38 7.39 4.49 -12.02
N ILE A 39 8.18 4.14 -11.01
CA ILE A 39 7.65 3.64 -9.73
C ILE A 39 7.35 4.72 -8.70
N PHE A 40 7.59 6.00 -9.00
CA PHE A 40 7.43 7.07 -8.01
C PHE A 40 6.00 7.15 -7.44
N MET A 41 4.99 6.94 -8.30
CA MET A 41 3.59 6.86 -7.88
C MET A 41 3.34 5.68 -6.93
N HIS A 42 3.83 4.49 -7.29
CA HIS A 42 3.70 3.27 -6.48
C HIS A 42 4.32 3.46 -5.09
N VAL A 43 5.52 4.03 -5.03
CA VAL A 43 6.22 4.33 -3.77
C VAL A 43 5.47 5.39 -2.96
N GLY A 44 4.96 6.44 -3.60
CA GLY A 44 4.17 7.49 -2.95
C GLY A 44 2.91 6.95 -2.26
N ILE A 45 2.19 6.05 -2.93
CA ILE A 45 0.99 5.42 -2.36
C ILE A 45 1.34 4.54 -1.17
N LEU A 46 2.39 3.72 -1.28
CA LEU A 46 2.87 2.87 -0.17
C LEU A 46 3.29 3.70 1.05
N LEU A 47 3.98 4.83 0.83
CA LEU A 47 4.31 5.78 1.89
C LEU A 47 3.06 6.38 2.53
N GLY A 48 2.03 6.71 1.74
CA GLY A 48 0.74 7.15 2.25
C GLY A 48 0.11 6.14 3.21
N TYR A 49 0.06 4.86 2.83
CA TYR A 49 -0.43 3.79 3.70
C TYR A 49 0.42 3.60 4.96
N ALA A 50 1.75 3.71 4.84
CA ALA A 50 2.65 3.62 5.99
C ALA A 50 2.40 4.75 7.00
N LEU A 51 2.23 5.98 6.53
CA LEU A 51 1.92 7.14 7.37
C LEU A 51 0.54 7.02 8.01
N LEU A 52 -0.46 6.53 7.28
CA LEU A 52 -1.80 6.27 7.82
C LEU A 52 -1.75 5.21 8.93
N GLY A 53 -1.07 4.09 8.68
CA GLY A 53 -0.87 3.04 9.68
C GLY A 53 -0.14 3.56 10.91
N LEU A 54 0.90 4.37 10.73
CA LEU A 54 1.64 5.01 11.82
C LEU A 54 0.76 5.98 12.61
N ALA A 55 -0.03 6.82 11.95
CA ALA A 55 -0.95 7.74 12.60
C ALA A 55 -2.00 7.00 13.43
N ILE A 56 -2.59 5.94 12.86
CA ILE A 56 -3.54 5.07 13.58
C ILE A 56 -2.87 4.41 14.78
N ALA A 57 -1.64 3.91 14.62
CA ALA A 57 -0.88 3.29 15.71
C ALA A 57 -0.60 4.28 16.84
N ILE A 58 -0.17 5.51 16.54
CA ILE A 58 0.07 6.56 17.54
C ILE A 58 -1.22 6.93 18.29
N LEU A 59 -2.32 7.12 17.56
CA LEU A 59 -3.63 7.43 18.15
C LEU A 59 -4.16 6.27 19.01
N GLY A 60 -4.01 5.04 18.54
CA GLY A 60 -4.38 3.82 19.26
C GLY A 60 -3.53 3.59 20.51
N TYR A 61 -2.22 3.84 20.43
CA TYR A 61 -1.29 3.69 21.54
C TYR A 61 -1.60 4.64 22.70
N ARG A 62 -2.00 5.89 22.40
CA ARG A 62 -2.49 6.83 23.42
C ARG A 62 -3.72 6.29 24.15
N ARG A 63 -4.63 5.63 23.41
CA ARG A 63 -5.84 5.03 23.99
C ARG A 63 -5.54 3.79 24.82
N PHE A 64 -4.59 2.96 24.38
CA PHE A 64 -4.11 1.81 25.13
C PHE A 64 -3.43 2.21 26.45
N LEU A 65 -2.53 3.21 26.42
CA LEU A 65 -1.89 3.73 27.64
C LEU A 65 -2.88 4.36 28.62
N ALA A 66 -3.92 5.04 28.12
CA ALA A 66 -4.98 5.58 28.97
C ALA A 66 -5.83 4.47 29.62
N ALA A 67 -6.07 3.36 28.90
CA ALA A 67 -6.82 2.21 29.42
C ALA A 67 -6.04 1.36 30.43
N ALA A 68 -4.70 1.32 30.34
CA ALA A 68 -3.84 0.56 31.24
C ALA A 68 -3.59 1.23 32.62
N ARG A 69 -4.07 2.46 32.82
CA ARG A 69 -3.93 3.23 34.07
C ARG A 69 -5.19 3.27 34.94
N GLY A 70 -6.27 2.58 34.54
CA GLY A 70 -7.53 2.46 35.30
C GLY A 70 -7.72 1.03 35.80
#